data_AF-A0A8S3RF98-F1
#
_entry.id   AF-A0A8S3RF98-F1
#
_cell.length_a   1.000
_cell.length_b   1.000
_cell.length_c   1.000
_cell.angle_alpha   90.00
_cell.angle_beta   90.00
_cell.angle_gamma   90.00
#
_symmetry.space_group_name_H-M   'P 1'
#
loop_
_entity.id
_entity.type
_entity.pdbx_description
1 polymer ?
#
loop_
_entity_poly.entity_id
_entity_poly.type
_entity_poly.pdbx_seq_one_letter_code
_entity_poly.pdbx_strand_id
1 'polypeptide(L)'
;MYKITCMLTGCTFVHDGVEFTLSPGNKQIDSNQETWYTVERRLQLPAGHHDYVPLTQAIPAQHIDRIRGQLEVHRSKRQVKITQPFIIDVLVVIDYSIYKRLVDMRYRSIRDDEININIQVTAFLIADNEQAYPWSEVRKEKSSTRDLLNADAGLRDFRSWVANTVNLPLHDHAILFTGYDLYTEVNKFKLLHTAGLAFIGSLCRPNGDSVSIVEDNGGFQNVGTAAHELGHSLGALHDGEKNECQSSDRYVMATSTNQTIPVEKRINQWQFSRCSVEYFRSFISDLMSKGATCLTESFKDARVVDSKNMPGQVFTPNQQCQQIWGNQSYICQGTEFGNASSICTSMYCLDPSTDNDCVLQTAVRGTSCGFRKWCVEGRCIYSDDAPEKDDKCPHGDQPGVAFVGQTCEALVSTTPAYCYQEKVRSRCCASCAKLFTWQAGCEYGDRVKGCQPWHCTIATQDRDLKSECCSTCKTGIPIPVTQRPTYTISPYTTKAPPVAPKLDHCEDIATINGYMCEKFIEKYGRHVCYDSVVNSHCCQSCTRTQTEPTHCMYGDKNPSLCQHHAENQTSVCGALKDYCCHSCGFTLGLNSGSSIVTWTILSMATSLIALINLYF
;
A
#
# COMPACT_ATOMS: atom_id res chain seq x y z
N MET A 1 59.72 -18.96 2.81
CA MET A 1 60.35 -19.83 3.83
C MET A 1 60.17 -19.17 5.18
N TYR A 2 59.36 -19.75 6.06
CA TYR A 2 59.16 -19.22 7.42
C TYR A 2 60.08 -19.97 8.40
N LYS A 3 60.69 -19.25 9.34
CA LYS A 3 61.59 -19.83 10.35
C LYS A 3 60.73 -20.32 11.52
N ILE A 4 60.53 -21.64 11.61
CA ILE A 4 59.70 -22.27 12.65
C ILE A 4 60.60 -22.60 13.85
N THR A 5 60.17 -22.22 15.05
CA THR A 5 60.89 -22.56 16.30
C THR A 5 60.05 -23.56 17.08
N CYS A 6 60.62 -24.74 17.39
CA CYS A 6 59.91 -25.81 18.08
C CYS A 6 60.52 -26.05 19.47
N MET A 7 59.68 -26.09 20.49
CA MET A 7 60.04 -26.53 21.85
C MET A 7 59.29 -27.83 22.21
N LEU A 8 59.68 -28.48 23.31
CA LEU A 8 59.15 -29.79 23.75
C LEU A 8 57.62 -29.85 23.92
N THR A 9 56.92 -28.70 24.00
CA THR A 9 55.46 -28.60 24.18
C THR A 9 54.70 -28.15 22.92
N GLY A 10 55.37 -27.91 21.79
CA GLY A 10 54.74 -27.49 20.52
C GLY A 10 55.63 -26.59 19.66
N CYS A 11 55.23 -26.37 18.40
CA CYS A 11 55.90 -25.46 17.47
C CYS A 11 55.10 -24.17 17.31
N THR A 12 55.76 -23.00 17.36
CA THR A 12 55.11 -21.71 17.10
C THR A 12 55.74 -20.99 15.92
N PHE A 13 54.93 -20.18 15.23
CA PHE A 13 55.40 -19.24 14.23
C PHE A 13 54.51 -18.00 14.21
N VAL A 14 55.06 -16.87 13.75
CA VAL A 14 54.36 -15.58 13.70
C VAL A 14 54.11 -15.20 12.24
N HIS A 15 52.87 -14.87 11.92
CA HIS A 15 52.46 -14.33 10.62
C HIS A 15 51.54 -13.12 10.84
N ASP A 16 51.83 -12.01 10.17
CA ASP A 16 51.12 -10.72 10.33
C ASP A 16 50.93 -10.27 11.78
N GLY A 17 51.97 -10.47 12.61
CA GLY A 17 51.98 -10.05 14.02
C GLY A 17 51.20 -10.94 14.98
N VAL A 18 50.63 -12.06 14.49
CA VAL A 18 49.87 -13.02 15.29
C VAL A 18 50.67 -14.31 15.46
N GLU A 19 50.76 -14.80 16.71
CA GLU A 19 51.47 -16.04 17.04
C GLU A 19 50.53 -17.25 16.92
N PHE A 20 50.93 -18.22 16.10
CA PHE A 20 50.19 -19.46 15.85
C PHE A 20 50.91 -20.62 16.53
N THR A 21 50.16 -21.47 17.23
CA THR A 21 50.70 -22.67 17.90
C THR A 21 50.21 -23.93 17.20
N LEU A 22 51.14 -24.74 16.71
CA LEU A 22 50.87 -26.05 16.11
C LEU A 22 50.86 -27.11 17.20
N SER A 23 49.68 -27.68 17.48
CA SER A 23 49.52 -28.75 18.47
C SER A 23 49.70 -30.13 17.82
N PRO A 24 50.37 -31.10 18.48
CA PRO A 24 50.69 -32.41 17.88
C PRO A 24 49.47 -33.29 17.53
N GLY A 25 48.27 -32.97 18.05
CA GLY A 25 47.10 -33.83 17.99
C GLY A 25 46.34 -33.86 16.65
N ASN A 26 46.58 -32.91 15.74
CA ASN A 26 45.79 -32.78 14.50
C ASN A 26 46.67 -32.80 13.24
N LYS A 27 47.48 -33.84 13.09
CA LYS A 27 48.28 -34.10 11.89
C LYS A 27 47.50 -35.03 10.97
N GLN A 28 47.13 -34.55 9.78
CA GLN A 28 46.62 -35.41 8.70
C GLN A 28 47.60 -35.40 7.54
N ILE A 29 47.86 -36.58 6.97
CA ILE A 29 48.70 -36.73 5.78
C ILE A 29 47.78 -37.16 4.66
N ASP A 30 47.74 -36.38 3.58
CA ASP A 30 46.89 -36.70 2.44
C ASP A 30 47.53 -37.75 1.52
N SER A 31 46.78 -38.16 0.49
CA SER A 31 47.21 -39.17 -0.48
C SER A 31 48.45 -38.76 -1.30
N ASN A 32 48.83 -37.48 -1.28
CA ASN A 32 50.02 -36.96 -1.93
C ASN A 32 51.23 -36.87 -0.98
N GLN A 33 51.11 -37.42 0.23
CA GLN A 33 52.08 -37.33 1.32
C GLN A 33 52.29 -35.91 1.85
N GLU A 34 51.38 -34.97 1.58
CA GLU A 34 51.45 -33.63 2.16
C GLU A 34 50.87 -33.63 3.57
N THR A 35 51.60 -33.01 4.49
CA THR A 35 51.25 -33.00 5.93
C THR A 35 50.50 -31.72 6.28
N TRP A 36 49.25 -31.88 6.70
CA TRP A 36 48.34 -30.81 7.09
C TRP A 36 48.18 -30.76 8.62
N TYR A 37 48.16 -29.56 9.18
CA TYR A 37 47.92 -29.32 10.62
C TYR A 37 46.64 -28.50 10.81
N THR A 38 45.73 -28.97 11.67
CA THR A 38 44.53 -28.19 12.05
C THR A 38 44.90 -27.15 13.10
N VAL A 39 44.59 -25.88 12.82
CA VAL A 39 44.86 -24.75 13.73
C VAL A 39 43.55 -24.37 14.43
N GLU A 40 43.47 -24.57 15.75
CA GLU A 40 42.30 -24.17 16.53
C GLU A 40 42.46 -22.74 17.09
N ARG A 41 41.46 -21.89 16.84
CA ARG A 41 41.34 -20.56 17.44
C ARG A 41 40.53 -20.66 18.72
N ARG A 42 41.17 -20.54 19.89
CA ARG A 42 40.47 -20.49 21.19
C ARG A 42 40.13 -19.04 21.55
N LEU A 43 38.86 -18.66 21.38
CA LEU A 43 38.28 -17.45 21.97
C LEU A 43 37.57 -17.83 23.27
N GLN A 44 38.17 -17.53 24.41
CA GLN A 44 37.45 -17.52 25.69
C GLN A 44 36.69 -16.20 25.81
N LEU A 45 35.36 -16.27 25.85
CA LEU A 45 34.48 -15.12 26.10
C LEU A 45 34.15 -15.02 27.59
N PRO A 46 34.31 -13.86 28.23
CA PRO A 46 33.48 -13.46 29.36
C PRO A 46 32.23 -12.72 28.87
N ALA A 47 31.13 -12.90 29.62
CA ALA A 47 29.80 -12.37 29.33
C ALA A 47 29.71 -10.83 29.43
N GLY A 48 28.86 -10.23 28.59
CA GLY A 48 28.39 -8.85 28.73
C GLY A 48 28.47 -8.05 27.43
N HIS A 49 27.39 -8.08 26.64
CA HIS A 49 27.24 -7.35 25.39
C HIS A 49 27.13 -5.84 25.61
N HIS A 50 28.10 -5.08 25.09
CA HIS A 50 27.93 -3.74 24.53
C HIS A 50 29.09 -3.45 23.55
N ASP A 51 28.76 -2.69 22.51
CA ASP A 51 29.61 -1.74 21.78
C ASP A 51 30.31 -2.06 20.44
N TYR A 52 30.17 -1.02 19.60
CA TYR A 52 30.93 -0.58 18.44
C TYR A 52 32.45 -0.83 18.51
N VAL A 53 33.07 -0.98 17.33
CA VAL A 53 34.53 -0.90 17.15
C VAL A 53 34.85 0.27 16.22
N PRO A 54 35.68 1.26 16.62
CA PRO A 54 36.14 2.32 15.73
C PRO A 54 37.33 1.84 14.87
N LEU A 55 37.34 2.28 13.62
CA LEU A 55 38.35 1.97 12.61
C LEU A 55 39.52 2.97 12.65
N THR A 56 40.72 2.48 12.97
CA THR A 56 41.97 3.11 12.53
C THR A 56 42.97 2.04 12.11
N GLN A 57 43.26 1.98 10.81
CA GLN A 57 44.59 1.90 10.16
C GLN A 57 44.49 1.19 8.80
N ALA A 58 45.00 1.88 7.77
CA ALA A 58 45.00 1.49 6.37
C ALA A 58 46.12 0.49 6.04
N ILE A 59 45.91 -0.36 5.02
CA ILE A 59 46.91 -1.26 4.44
C ILE A 59 46.90 -1.11 2.89
N PRO A 60 48.06 -1.20 2.21
CA PRO A 60 48.35 -0.48 0.96
C PRO A 60 48.07 -1.24 -0.34
N ALA A 61 47.98 -0.48 -1.43
CA ALA A 61 47.82 -0.93 -2.80
C ALA A 61 49.07 -1.61 -3.37
N GLN A 62 48.98 -2.89 -3.74
CA GLN A 62 49.83 -3.55 -4.74
C GLN A 62 49.25 -4.93 -5.11
N HIS A 63 48.49 -4.97 -6.22
CA HIS A 63 48.38 -6.07 -7.19
C HIS A 63 47.16 -5.84 -8.11
N ILE A 64 47.24 -4.77 -8.91
CA ILE A 64 46.50 -4.68 -10.17
C ILE A 64 47.56 -4.94 -11.25
N ASP A 65 47.60 -6.17 -11.76
CA ASP A 65 48.03 -6.52 -13.12
C ASP A 65 48.27 -8.04 -13.25
N ARG A 66 47.25 -8.76 -13.75
CA ARG A 66 47.35 -9.97 -14.61
C ARG A 66 46.01 -10.70 -14.63
N ILE A 67 45.11 -10.29 -15.53
CA ILE A 67 44.35 -11.20 -16.42
C ILE A 67 43.94 -10.37 -17.67
N ARG A 68 44.89 -10.15 -18.59
CA ARG A 68 44.59 -9.91 -20.00
C ARG A 68 45.02 -11.17 -20.74
N GLY A 69 44.07 -11.96 -21.21
CA GLY A 69 44.36 -13.12 -22.03
C GLY A 69 43.24 -14.15 -22.08
N GLN A 70 42.55 -14.15 -23.22
CA GLN A 70 41.85 -15.29 -23.83
C GLN A 70 40.53 -15.76 -23.20
N LEU A 71 39.43 -15.45 -23.88
CA LEU A 71 38.38 -16.42 -24.20
C LEU A 71 37.60 -15.92 -25.42
N GLU A 72 37.73 -16.67 -26.52
CA GLU A 72 37.02 -16.45 -27.78
C GLU A 72 35.51 -16.68 -27.62
N VAL A 73 34.75 -15.87 -28.34
CA VAL A 73 33.28 -15.83 -28.33
C VAL A 73 32.72 -17.01 -29.13
N HIS A 74 32.10 -17.98 -28.44
CA HIS A 74 31.10 -18.87 -29.04
C HIS A 74 29.69 -18.45 -28.59
N ARG A 75 28.99 -17.71 -29.46
CA ARG A 75 27.56 -17.42 -29.31
C ARG A 75 26.73 -18.66 -29.63
N SER A 76 26.29 -19.39 -28.60
CA SER A 76 25.06 -20.20 -28.70
C SER A 76 23.93 -19.44 -28.01
N LYS A 77 22.89 -19.05 -28.77
CA LYS A 77 21.62 -18.58 -28.18
C LYS A 77 20.97 -19.76 -27.46
N ARG A 78 21.24 -19.91 -26.17
CA ARG A 78 20.48 -20.79 -25.27
C ARG A 78 19.40 -19.95 -24.61
N GLN A 79 18.13 -20.26 -24.84
CA GLN A 79 17.04 -19.80 -23.99
C GLN A 79 17.26 -20.42 -22.60
N VAL A 80 17.75 -19.62 -21.65
CA VAL A 80 17.84 -20.02 -20.25
C VAL A 80 16.47 -19.78 -19.63
N LYS A 81 15.81 -20.85 -19.18
CA LYS A 81 14.64 -20.74 -18.32
C LYS A 81 15.13 -20.18 -16.99
N ILE A 82 14.92 -18.87 -16.75
CA ILE A 82 15.33 -18.22 -15.51
C ILE A 82 14.39 -18.72 -14.41
N THR A 83 14.84 -19.74 -13.69
CA THR A 83 14.18 -20.24 -12.47
C THR A 83 14.78 -19.59 -11.21
N GLN A 84 15.81 -18.76 -11.36
CA GLN A 84 16.48 -18.09 -10.25
C GLN A 84 16.12 -16.59 -10.24
N PRO A 85 15.78 -16.02 -9.07
CA PRO A 85 15.48 -14.59 -8.98
C PRO A 85 16.75 -13.75 -9.24
N PHE A 86 16.57 -12.59 -9.87
CA PHE A 86 17.54 -11.51 -9.84
C PHE A 86 17.50 -10.89 -8.44
N ILE A 87 18.66 -10.82 -7.80
CA ILE A 87 18.79 -10.31 -6.45
C ILE A 87 19.39 -8.91 -6.56
N ILE A 88 18.73 -7.92 -5.94
CA ILE A 88 19.26 -6.57 -5.82
C ILE A 88 19.66 -6.38 -4.36
N ASP A 89 20.97 -6.31 -4.13
CA ASP A 89 21.57 -6.08 -2.83
C ASP A 89 21.57 -4.57 -2.52
N VAL A 90 20.81 -4.16 -1.51
CA VAL A 90 20.57 -2.76 -1.16
C VAL A 90 21.26 -2.39 0.16
N LEU A 91 22.10 -1.36 0.10
CA LEU A 91 22.62 -0.65 1.28
C LEU A 91 21.64 0.45 1.69
N VAL A 92 21.13 0.38 2.92
CA VAL A 92 20.24 1.42 3.45
C VAL A 92 21.03 2.38 4.33
N VAL A 93 21.03 3.66 3.97
CA VAL A 93 21.65 4.75 4.73
C VAL A 93 20.55 5.62 5.31
N ILE A 94 20.62 5.95 6.60
CA ILE A 94 19.58 6.72 7.30
C ILE A 94 20.21 7.93 7.97
N ASP A 95 19.69 9.12 7.63
CA ASP A 95 20.02 10.41 8.24
C ASP A 95 18.89 10.82 9.19
N TYR A 96 19.21 10.90 10.50
CA TYR A 96 18.40 11.48 11.59
C TYR A 96 16.86 11.33 11.44
N SER A 97 16.29 10.14 11.70
CA SER A 97 15.01 9.92 12.43
C SER A 97 14.43 8.49 12.24
N ILE A 98 13.70 8.06 13.28
CA ILE A 98 12.81 6.91 13.46
C ILE A 98 13.16 5.62 12.68
N TYR A 99 14.12 4.87 13.24
CA TYR A 99 14.38 3.46 12.95
C TYR A 99 13.11 2.61 13.01
N LYS A 100 12.58 2.16 11.86
CA LYS A 100 11.58 1.07 11.80
C LYS A 100 11.73 0.24 10.54
N ARG A 101 12.51 -0.86 10.63
CA ARG A 101 12.55 -2.04 9.72
C ARG A 101 11.83 -1.82 8.38
N LEU A 102 12.45 -1.01 7.53
CA LEU A 102 12.18 -0.94 6.10
C LEU A 102 13.12 -2.02 5.53
N VAL A 103 12.69 -2.98 4.71
CA VAL A 103 12.41 -2.79 3.30
C VAL A 103 11.63 -4.03 2.83
N ASP A 104 10.30 -3.99 2.89
CA ASP A 104 9.44 -4.86 2.06
C ASP A 104 9.07 -4.05 0.82
N MET A 105 10.00 -3.96 -0.12
CA MET A 105 9.74 -3.21 -1.35
C MET A 105 8.75 -3.93 -2.25
N ARG A 106 8.00 -3.14 -3.02
CA ARG A 106 6.84 -3.55 -3.82
C ARG A 106 7.19 -4.48 -5.02
N TYR A 107 8.44 -4.94 -5.15
CA TYR A 107 8.90 -5.78 -6.28
C TYR A 107 8.33 -7.19 -6.28
N ARG A 108 7.92 -7.73 -5.13
CA ARG A 108 7.24 -9.04 -5.05
C ARG A 108 5.91 -9.09 -5.80
N SER A 109 5.34 -7.93 -6.13
CA SER A 109 4.11 -7.85 -6.92
C SER A 109 4.32 -8.18 -8.40
N ILE A 110 5.56 -8.20 -8.89
CA ILE A 110 5.86 -8.44 -10.31
C ILE A 110 5.47 -9.87 -10.66
N ARG A 111 4.56 -10.02 -11.62
CA ARG A 111 4.15 -11.30 -12.18
C ARG A 111 4.60 -11.34 -13.63
N ASP A 112 5.82 -11.79 -13.83
CA ASP A 112 6.45 -11.90 -15.15
C ASP A 112 7.19 -13.23 -15.27
N ASP A 113 7.15 -13.84 -16.46
CA ASP A 113 7.77 -15.14 -16.70
C ASP A 113 9.27 -15.03 -17.00
N GLU A 114 9.76 -13.84 -17.36
CA GLU A 114 11.16 -13.61 -17.75
C GLU A 114 11.98 -12.98 -16.62
N ILE A 115 11.37 -12.18 -15.76
CA ILE A 115 12.03 -11.57 -14.61
C ILE A 115 11.33 -11.86 -13.28
N ASN A 116 12.14 -12.18 -12.28
CA ASN A 116 11.72 -12.26 -10.89
C ASN A 116 12.75 -11.48 -10.05
N ILE A 117 12.35 -10.34 -9.47
CA ILE A 117 13.26 -9.44 -8.76
C ILE A 117 13.03 -9.60 -7.26
N ASN A 118 14.10 -9.95 -6.53
CA ASN A 118 14.11 -9.99 -5.08
C ASN A 118 15.03 -8.92 -4.54
N ILE A 119 14.56 -8.13 -3.58
CA ILE A 119 15.41 -7.16 -2.91
C ILE A 119 15.94 -7.77 -1.62
N GLN A 120 17.24 -7.67 -1.42
CA GLN A 120 17.93 -8.07 -0.21
C GLN A 120 18.60 -6.85 0.41
N VAL A 121 18.30 -6.54 1.67
CA VAL A 121 19.05 -5.50 2.39
C VAL A 121 20.32 -6.12 2.93
N THR A 122 21.48 -5.58 2.54
CA THR A 122 22.78 -6.10 2.97
C THR A 122 23.23 -5.52 4.30
N ALA A 123 22.97 -4.22 4.52
CA ALA A 123 23.29 -3.54 5.76
C ALA A 123 22.45 -2.27 5.96
N PHE A 124 22.41 -1.81 7.21
CA PHE A 124 21.95 -0.48 7.59
C PHE A 124 23.15 0.33 8.08
N LEU A 125 23.36 1.51 7.50
CA LEU A 125 24.27 2.53 8.01
C LEU A 125 23.44 3.65 8.61
N ILE A 126 23.51 3.78 9.92
CA ILE A 126 22.77 4.80 10.67
C ILE A 126 23.75 5.90 11.00
N ALA A 127 23.47 7.09 10.48
CA ALA A 127 24.25 8.28 10.76
C ALA A 127 23.72 8.89 12.06
N ASP A 128 24.47 8.77 13.15
CA ASP A 128 24.05 9.11 14.51
C ASP A 128 24.58 10.48 15.01
N ASN A 129 25.40 11.16 14.19
CA ASN A 129 25.97 12.48 14.49
C ASN A 129 26.33 13.26 13.21
N GLU A 130 26.30 14.60 13.27
CA GLU A 130 26.51 15.49 12.10
C GLU A 130 27.82 15.21 11.34
N GLN A 131 28.86 14.67 11.99
CA GLN A 131 30.12 14.32 11.33
C GLN A 131 30.03 13.04 10.47
N ALA A 132 29.05 12.17 10.71
CA ALA A 132 28.81 10.97 9.92
C ALA A 132 28.17 11.25 8.56
N TYR A 133 27.65 12.47 8.33
CA TYR A 133 26.91 12.86 7.11
C TYR A 133 27.18 14.30 6.65
N PRO A 134 28.44 14.69 6.38
CA PRO A 134 28.78 16.06 6.00
C PRO A 134 28.08 16.54 4.72
N TRP A 135 27.64 15.64 3.83
CA TRP A 135 27.02 16.02 2.56
C TRP A 135 25.60 16.58 2.69
N SER A 136 24.78 16.06 3.61
CA SER A 136 23.44 16.61 3.86
C SER A 136 23.52 17.78 4.84
N GLU A 137 24.39 17.72 5.86
CA GLU A 137 24.55 18.79 6.85
C GLU A 137 25.02 20.12 6.30
N VAL A 138 25.97 20.09 5.36
CA VAL A 138 26.50 21.31 4.76
C VAL A 138 25.47 21.97 3.84
N ARG A 139 24.45 21.23 3.40
CA ARG A 139 23.41 21.70 2.48
C ARG A 139 22.07 21.98 3.15
N LYS A 140 21.90 21.61 4.43
CA LYS A 140 20.63 21.80 5.12
C LYS A 140 20.29 23.27 5.21
N GLU A 141 19.04 23.60 4.95
CA GLU A 141 18.51 24.93 5.18
C GLU A 141 17.49 24.90 6.31
N LYS A 142 17.67 25.79 7.29
CA LYS A 142 16.76 25.86 8.44
C LYS A 142 15.36 26.29 8.01
N SER A 143 14.36 25.59 8.54
CA SER A 143 12.95 25.89 8.34
C SER A 143 12.17 25.68 9.65
N SER A 144 10.95 26.20 9.73
CA SER A 144 10.15 26.23 10.96
C SER A 144 9.58 24.87 11.36
N THR A 145 9.42 23.96 10.40
CA THR A 145 8.84 22.62 10.62
C THR A 145 9.93 21.55 10.56
N ARG A 146 10.51 21.35 9.37
CA ARG A 146 11.60 20.43 9.07
C ARG A 146 12.63 21.15 8.22
N ASP A 147 13.91 20.96 8.54
CA ASP A 147 15.00 21.50 7.73
C ASP A 147 14.90 20.97 6.28
N LEU A 148 15.24 21.82 5.33
CA LEU A 148 15.09 21.56 3.90
C LEU A 148 16.41 21.03 3.31
N LEU A 149 16.30 20.16 2.31
CA LEU A 149 17.43 19.69 1.52
C LEU A 149 17.09 19.69 0.02
N ASN A 150 17.95 20.29 -0.80
CA ASN A 150 17.79 20.24 -2.25
C ASN A 150 18.02 18.80 -2.74
N ALA A 151 17.01 18.19 -3.38
CA ALA A 151 17.05 16.78 -3.75
C ALA A 151 18.14 16.45 -4.79
N ASP A 152 18.35 17.29 -5.81
CA ASP A 152 19.40 17.08 -6.83
C ASP A 152 20.80 17.22 -6.22
N ALA A 153 21.03 18.27 -5.43
CA ALA A 153 22.32 18.47 -4.78
C ALA A 153 22.61 17.37 -3.73
N GLY A 154 21.60 16.98 -2.95
CA GLY A 154 21.68 15.89 -1.97
C GLY A 154 22.01 14.55 -2.64
N LEU A 155 21.33 14.20 -3.73
CA LEU A 155 21.59 12.97 -4.48
C LEU A 155 23.01 12.94 -5.08
N ARG A 156 23.48 14.06 -5.66
CA ARG A 156 24.83 14.15 -6.26
C ARG A 156 25.93 14.03 -5.21
N ASP A 157 25.75 14.60 -4.04
CA ASP A 157 26.73 14.48 -2.98
C ASP A 157 26.70 13.09 -2.35
N PHE A 158 25.51 12.49 -2.17
CA PHE A 158 25.40 11.12 -1.70
C PHE A 158 26.07 10.13 -2.67
N ARG A 159 25.84 10.29 -3.98
CA ARG A 159 26.59 9.60 -5.04
C ARG A 159 28.09 9.73 -4.85
N SER A 160 28.58 10.96 -4.66
CA SER A 160 30.01 11.23 -4.46
C SER A 160 30.55 10.53 -3.21
N TRP A 161 29.79 10.54 -2.13
CA TRP A 161 30.15 9.86 -0.90
C TRP A 161 30.21 8.33 -1.09
N VAL A 162 29.20 7.72 -1.72
CA VAL A 162 29.20 6.27 -2.03
C VAL A 162 30.40 5.90 -2.91
N ALA A 163 30.71 6.69 -3.93
CA ALA A 163 31.84 6.44 -4.83
C ALA A 163 33.21 6.55 -4.16
N ASN A 164 33.35 7.41 -3.14
CA ASN A 164 34.64 7.71 -2.50
C ASN A 164 34.83 6.99 -1.15
N THR A 165 33.77 6.41 -0.58
CA THR A 165 33.86 5.73 0.71
C THR A 165 34.42 4.32 0.54
N VAL A 166 35.55 4.08 1.21
CA VAL A 166 36.16 2.75 1.27
C VAL A 166 35.45 1.88 2.31
N ASN A 167 35.37 0.57 2.06
CA ASN A 167 34.81 -0.43 2.98
C ASN A 167 33.31 -0.29 3.27
N LEU A 168 32.52 0.25 2.33
CA LEU A 168 31.07 0.08 2.41
C LEU A 168 30.71 -1.42 2.34
N PRO A 169 29.66 -1.86 3.07
CA PRO A 169 29.08 -3.18 2.84
C PRO A 169 28.78 -3.39 1.36
N LEU A 170 29.02 -4.58 0.84
CA LEU A 170 28.76 -4.87 -0.57
C LEU A 170 27.27 -4.65 -0.90
N HIS A 171 27.02 -3.99 -2.03
CA HIS A 171 25.69 -3.61 -2.49
C HIS A 171 25.70 -3.35 -3.99
N ASP A 172 24.54 -3.52 -4.62
CA ASP A 172 24.26 -3.12 -6.01
C ASP A 172 23.70 -1.70 -6.10
N HIS A 173 23.01 -1.27 -5.04
CA HIS A 173 22.35 0.04 -4.93
C HIS A 173 22.41 0.56 -3.49
N ALA A 174 22.53 1.87 -3.30
CA ALA A 174 22.41 2.50 -1.98
C ALA A 174 21.24 3.49 -1.94
N ILE A 175 20.42 3.40 -0.89
CA ILE A 175 19.27 4.29 -0.68
C ILE A 175 19.53 5.13 0.55
N LEU A 176 19.49 6.46 0.42
CA LEU A 176 19.50 7.41 1.53
C LEU A 176 18.06 7.75 1.93
N PHE A 177 17.67 7.39 3.15
CA PHE A 177 16.47 7.93 3.80
C PHE A 177 16.84 9.15 4.62
N THR A 178 16.16 10.27 4.41
CA THR A 178 16.44 11.52 5.13
C THR A 178 15.19 12.07 5.81
N GLY A 179 15.34 12.54 7.05
CA GLY A 179 14.32 13.31 7.75
C GLY A 179 14.15 14.75 7.23
N TYR A 180 14.95 15.21 6.27
CA TYR A 180 14.84 16.54 5.67
C TYR A 180 13.73 16.63 4.62
N ASP A 181 13.06 17.78 4.56
CA ASP A 181 12.02 18.07 3.57
C ASP A 181 12.69 18.36 2.22
N LEU A 182 12.47 17.46 1.26
CA LEU A 182 13.15 17.49 -0.01
C LEU A 182 12.48 18.47 -0.96
N TYR A 183 13.29 19.34 -1.56
CA TYR A 183 12.80 20.27 -2.57
C TYR A 183 13.58 20.19 -3.88
N THR A 184 12.88 20.51 -4.96
CA THR A 184 13.50 20.84 -6.25
C THR A 184 13.40 22.34 -6.49
N GLU A 185 14.39 22.91 -7.17
CA GLU A 185 14.40 24.34 -7.50
C GLU A 185 14.06 24.53 -8.99
N VAL A 186 12.97 25.26 -9.26
CA VAL A 186 12.55 25.62 -10.61
C VAL A 186 12.44 27.13 -10.68
N ASN A 187 13.23 27.78 -11.55
CA ASN A 187 13.25 29.24 -11.70
C ASN A 187 13.45 30.00 -10.37
N LYS A 188 14.31 29.49 -9.48
CA LYS A 188 14.56 30.00 -8.11
C LYS A 188 13.40 29.83 -7.11
N PHE A 189 12.33 29.12 -7.49
CA PHE A 189 11.26 28.72 -6.58
C PHE A 189 11.51 27.31 -6.07
N LYS A 190 11.34 27.11 -4.77
CA LYS A 190 11.45 25.79 -4.13
C LYS A 190 10.10 25.07 -4.18
N LEU A 191 10.10 23.86 -4.72
CA LEU A 191 8.94 22.98 -4.81
C LEU A 191 9.11 21.82 -3.84
N LEU A 192 8.32 21.81 -2.75
CA LEU A 192 8.31 20.78 -1.69
C LEU A 192 7.44 19.56 -2.04
N HIS A 193 7.38 19.21 -3.33
CA HIS A 193 6.59 18.06 -3.82
C HIS A 193 7.49 16.86 -4.15
N THR A 194 8.77 16.93 -3.80
CA THR A 194 9.76 15.92 -4.20
C THR A 194 9.90 14.91 -3.08
N ALA A 195 9.26 13.75 -3.18
CA ALA A 195 9.40 12.72 -2.14
C ALA A 195 10.71 11.92 -2.26
N GLY A 196 11.34 11.90 -3.44
CA GLY A 196 12.57 11.15 -3.71
C GLY A 196 13.20 11.53 -5.04
N LEU A 197 14.41 11.02 -5.28
CA LEU A 197 15.11 11.19 -6.55
C LEU A 197 16.12 10.05 -6.78
N ALA A 198 16.24 9.59 -8.03
CA ALA A 198 17.25 8.63 -8.46
C ALA A 198 17.80 8.92 -9.87
N PHE A 199 18.94 8.31 -10.19
CA PHE A 199 19.44 8.28 -11.56
C PHE A 199 18.77 7.18 -12.37
N ILE A 200 18.31 7.48 -13.58
CA ILE A 200 17.62 6.49 -14.42
C ILE A 200 18.62 5.49 -15.02
N GLY A 201 18.32 4.19 -14.90
CA GLY A 201 19.09 3.09 -15.48
C GLY A 201 20.51 3.00 -14.92
N SER A 202 20.70 3.38 -13.65
CA SER A 202 22.01 3.45 -12.99
C SER A 202 22.37 2.21 -12.18
N LEU A 203 21.46 1.23 -12.05
CA LEU A 203 21.72 0.03 -11.26
C LEU A 203 23.00 -0.68 -11.70
N CYS A 204 23.81 -1.12 -10.74
CA CYS A 204 25.11 -1.75 -10.94
C CYS A 204 26.21 -0.91 -11.62
N ARG A 205 26.04 0.41 -11.78
CA ARG A 205 27.12 1.25 -12.29
C ARG A 205 28.18 1.47 -11.20
N PRO A 206 29.47 1.18 -11.46
CA PRO A 206 30.53 1.21 -10.44
C PRO A 206 31.01 2.63 -10.09
N ASN A 207 30.51 3.67 -10.77
CA ASN A 207 30.91 5.06 -10.58
C ASN A 207 30.12 5.78 -9.47
N GLY A 208 29.36 5.03 -8.66
CA GLY A 208 28.48 5.55 -7.61
C GLY A 208 27.13 6.07 -8.09
N ASP A 209 26.80 6.00 -9.39
CA ASP A 209 25.49 6.45 -9.90
C ASP A 209 24.33 5.60 -9.36
N SER A 210 24.60 4.39 -8.85
CA SER A 210 23.58 3.50 -8.31
C SER A 210 23.13 3.91 -6.91
N VAL A 211 22.52 5.09 -6.83
CA VAL A 211 21.99 5.65 -5.60
C VAL A 211 20.62 6.28 -5.79
N SER A 212 19.86 6.34 -4.70
CA SER A 212 18.64 7.13 -4.59
C SER A 212 18.57 7.86 -3.25
N ILE A 213 17.82 8.96 -3.21
CA ILE A 213 17.47 9.69 -1.99
C ILE A 213 15.95 9.67 -1.83
N VAL A 214 15.49 9.45 -0.61
CA VAL A 214 14.08 9.31 -0.26
C VAL A 214 13.81 10.11 1.00
N GLU A 215 12.82 10.99 0.92
CA GLU A 215 12.28 11.68 2.08
C GLU A 215 11.53 10.70 2.99
N ASP A 216 11.82 10.74 4.28
CA ASP A 216 11.11 10.00 5.31
C ASP A 216 10.39 10.95 6.27
N ASN A 217 9.05 11.01 6.13
CA ASN A 217 8.18 11.73 7.06
C ASN A 217 7.58 10.81 8.14
N GLY A 218 8.10 9.60 8.29
CA GLY A 218 7.53 8.57 9.15
C GLY A 218 6.34 7.84 8.51
N GLY A 219 5.65 7.02 9.30
CA GLY A 219 4.40 6.38 8.86
C GLY A 219 4.52 5.43 7.66
N PHE A 220 5.73 5.00 7.29
CA PHE A 220 6.05 4.01 6.26
C PHE A 220 5.65 4.37 4.81
N GLN A 221 5.28 5.63 4.54
CA GLN A 221 4.94 6.06 3.17
C GLN A 221 6.16 6.03 2.25
N ASN A 222 7.33 6.32 2.81
CA ASN A 222 8.65 6.28 2.16
C ASN A 222 8.99 4.93 1.50
N VAL A 223 8.38 3.81 1.92
CA VAL A 223 8.57 2.49 1.26
C VAL A 223 8.09 2.52 -0.20
N GLY A 224 6.99 3.22 -0.45
CA GLY A 224 6.46 3.39 -1.81
C GLY A 224 7.40 4.22 -2.67
N THR A 225 7.89 5.32 -2.11
CA THR A 225 8.87 6.20 -2.76
C THR A 225 10.19 5.47 -3.04
N ALA A 226 10.74 4.72 -2.08
CA ALA A 226 11.95 3.93 -2.30
C ALA A 226 11.79 2.91 -3.43
N ALA A 227 10.63 2.25 -3.52
CA ALA A 227 10.32 1.35 -4.64
C ALA A 227 10.20 2.10 -5.98
N HIS A 228 9.69 3.33 -5.97
CA HIS A 228 9.64 4.20 -7.15
C HIS A 228 11.04 4.59 -7.63
N GLU A 229 11.89 5.06 -6.71
CA GLU A 229 13.26 5.50 -7.00
C GLU A 229 14.17 4.35 -7.46
N LEU A 230 14.04 3.17 -6.86
CA LEU A 230 14.72 1.97 -7.36
C LEU A 230 14.18 1.55 -8.74
N GLY A 231 12.91 1.83 -9.03
CA GLY A 231 12.29 1.61 -10.34
C GLY A 231 12.97 2.47 -11.42
N HIS A 232 13.23 3.74 -11.13
CA HIS A 232 14.05 4.58 -12.00
C HIS A 232 15.46 4.00 -12.20
N SER A 233 16.11 3.54 -11.13
CA SER A 233 17.45 2.92 -11.22
C SER A 233 17.47 1.66 -12.10
N LEU A 234 16.36 0.92 -12.16
CA LEU A 234 16.11 -0.20 -13.09
C LEU A 234 15.69 0.24 -14.50
N GLY A 235 15.74 1.53 -14.81
CA GLY A 235 15.51 2.09 -16.14
C GLY A 235 14.08 2.48 -16.45
N ALA A 236 13.14 2.38 -15.50
CA ALA A 236 11.76 2.79 -15.76
C ALA A 236 11.63 4.32 -15.85
N LEU A 237 10.84 4.76 -16.82
CA LEU A 237 10.25 6.10 -16.81
C LEU A 237 8.95 6.08 -16.01
N HIS A 238 8.41 7.27 -15.72
CA HIS A 238 7.08 7.35 -15.13
C HIS A 238 6.00 6.80 -16.05
N ASP A 239 4.92 6.27 -15.47
CA ASP A 239 3.73 5.91 -16.24
C ASP A 239 3.13 7.16 -16.91
N GLY A 240 2.90 7.09 -18.22
CA GLY A 240 2.42 8.20 -19.04
C GLY A 240 3.55 9.08 -19.60
N GLU A 241 4.80 8.84 -19.23
CA GLU A 241 5.95 9.51 -19.82
C GLU A 241 6.57 8.65 -20.93
N LYS A 242 6.25 9.00 -22.18
CA LYS A 242 6.77 8.29 -23.38
C LYS A 242 6.46 6.79 -23.38
N ASN A 243 5.39 6.38 -22.71
CA ASN A 243 4.84 5.02 -22.72
C ASN A 243 3.30 5.06 -22.70
N GLU A 244 2.69 3.91 -22.90
CA GLU A 244 1.23 3.74 -23.05
C GLU A 244 0.45 3.59 -21.73
N CYS A 245 1.14 3.48 -20.60
CA CYS A 245 0.51 3.38 -19.28
C CYS A 245 0.04 4.77 -18.82
N GLN A 246 -0.97 4.85 -17.96
CA GLN A 246 -1.49 6.14 -17.49
C GLN A 246 -1.02 6.42 -16.06
N SER A 247 -0.49 7.63 -15.80
CA SER A 247 -0.18 8.08 -14.43
C SER A 247 -1.42 8.01 -13.51
N SER A 248 -2.62 8.25 -14.06
CA SER A 248 -3.89 8.15 -13.33
C SER A 248 -4.28 6.73 -12.92
N ASP A 249 -3.56 5.70 -13.40
CA ASP A 249 -3.71 4.31 -12.93
C ASP A 249 -3.04 4.07 -11.58
N ARG A 250 -2.16 4.99 -11.12
CA ARG A 250 -1.59 5.02 -9.77
C ARG A 250 -0.77 3.76 -9.42
N TYR A 251 -0.17 3.12 -10.43
CA TYR A 251 0.91 2.15 -10.20
C TYR A 251 2.12 2.83 -9.56
N VAL A 252 3.08 2.04 -9.07
CA VAL A 252 4.26 2.55 -8.33
C VAL A 252 4.97 3.68 -9.07
N MET A 253 5.07 3.63 -10.42
CA MET A 253 5.77 4.63 -11.24
C MET A 253 4.91 5.84 -11.69
N ALA A 254 3.75 6.09 -11.09
CA ALA A 254 2.93 7.27 -11.41
C ALA A 254 3.59 8.60 -10.94
N THR A 255 3.41 9.68 -11.70
CA THR A 255 4.08 10.99 -11.50
C THR A 255 3.52 11.86 -10.37
N SER A 256 2.25 11.69 -9.96
CA SER A 256 1.65 12.57 -8.95
C SER A 256 0.45 11.96 -8.24
N THR A 257 0.30 12.34 -6.97
CA THR A 257 -0.69 11.81 -6.04
C THR A 257 -1.94 12.67 -5.86
N ASN A 258 -2.01 13.87 -6.46
CA ASN A 258 -2.98 14.91 -6.10
C ASN A 258 -4.37 14.79 -6.77
N GLN A 259 -4.70 13.64 -7.34
CA GLN A 259 -6.04 13.36 -7.87
C GLN A 259 -6.80 12.42 -6.94
N THR A 260 -8.11 12.65 -6.80
CA THR A 260 -9.02 11.72 -6.14
C THR A 260 -8.84 10.33 -6.74
N ILE A 261 -8.37 9.38 -5.93
CA ILE A 261 -8.04 8.03 -6.40
C ILE A 261 -9.34 7.21 -6.44
N PRO A 262 -9.77 6.75 -7.63
CA PRO A 262 -10.87 5.80 -7.73
C PRO A 262 -10.58 4.56 -6.88
N VAL A 263 -11.59 4.04 -6.19
CA VAL A 263 -11.43 2.97 -5.19
C VAL A 263 -10.75 1.74 -5.82
N GLU A 264 -11.12 1.41 -7.05
CA GLU A 264 -10.57 0.30 -7.83
C GLU A 264 -9.09 0.45 -8.18
N LYS A 265 -8.58 1.69 -8.22
CA LYS A 265 -7.17 1.98 -8.53
C LYS A 265 -6.29 2.10 -7.29
N ARG A 266 -6.86 2.20 -6.08
CA ARG A 266 -6.07 2.39 -4.85
C ARG A 266 -5.08 1.26 -4.61
N ILE A 267 -5.38 0.04 -5.06
CA ILE A 267 -4.49 -1.11 -4.91
C ILE A 267 -3.28 -1.09 -5.86
N ASN A 268 -3.32 -0.29 -6.92
CA ASN A 268 -2.25 -0.25 -7.91
C ASN A 268 -0.96 0.33 -7.32
N GLN A 269 -1.04 1.13 -6.24
CA GLN A 269 0.16 1.66 -5.61
C GLN A 269 1.08 0.57 -5.05
N TRP A 270 0.60 -0.67 -4.82
CA TRP A 270 1.46 -1.81 -4.45
C TRP A 270 1.99 -2.62 -5.64
N GLN A 271 1.74 -2.17 -6.87
CA GLN A 271 2.03 -2.90 -8.09
C GLN A 271 2.78 -2.02 -9.09
N PHE A 272 3.64 -2.65 -9.89
CA PHE A 272 4.24 -2.02 -11.06
C PHE A 272 3.32 -2.18 -12.28
N SER A 273 3.29 -1.17 -13.14
CA SER A 273 2.54 -1.24 -14.39
C SER A 273 3.24 -2.18 -15.37
N ARG A 274 2.54 -2.62 -16.42
CA ARG A 274 3.17 -3.37 -17.52
C ARG A 274 4.32 -2.62 -18.18
N CYS A 275 4.26 -1.28 -18.23
CA CYS A 275 5.32 -0.46 -18.81
C CYS A 275 6.56 -0.47 -17.93
N SER A 276 6.40 -0.36 -16.61
CA SER A 276 7.53 -0.47 -15.67
C SER A 276 8.21 -1.83 -15.77
N VAL A 277 7.42 -2.92 -15.81
CA VAL A 277 7.95 -4.30 -15.93
C VAL A 277 8.73 -4.48 -17.25
N GLU A 278 8.25 -3.90 -18.36
CA GLU A 278 8.96 -3.92 -19.64
C GLU A 278 10.33 -3.21 -19.58
N TYR A 279 10.39 -2.04 -18.91
CA TYR A 279 11.65 -1.34 -18.70
C TYR A 279 12.63 -2.17 -17.88
N PHE A 280 12.16 -2.78 -16.79
CA PHE A 280 13.00 -3.64 -15.94
C PHE A 280 13.56 -4.82 -16.73
N ARG A 281 12.72 -5.49 -17.53
CA ARG A 281 13.12 -6.61 -18.39
C ARG A 281 14.19 -6.18 -19.39
N SER A 282 13.94 -5.09 -20.10
CA SER A 282 14.86 -4.54 -21.09
C SER A 282 16.21 -4.17 -20.47
N PHE A 283 16.19 -3.51 -19.31
CA PHE A 283 17.39 -3.10 -18.60
C PHE A 283 18.21 -4.30 -18.08
N ILE A 284 17.57 -5.27 -17.44
CA ILE A 284 18.24 -6.48 -16.94
C ILE A 284 18.82 -7.29 -18.11
N SER A 285 18.05 -7.45 -19.19
CA SER A 285 18.52 -8.14 -20.40
C SER A 285 19.75 -7.44 -21.01
N ASP A 286 19.75 -6.11 -21.07
CA ASP A 286 20.89 -5.34 -21.57
C ASP A 286 22.13 -5.51 -20.66
N LEU A 287 21.97 -5.40 -19.34
CA LEU A 287 23.03 -5.66 -18.36
C LEU A 287 23.64 -7.05 -18.53
N MET A 288 22.79 -8.09 -18.61
CA MET A 288 23.25 -9.46 -18.82
C MET A 288 23.97 -9.64 -20.16
N SER A 289 23.48 -9.00 -21.22
CA SER A 289 24.10 -9.07 -22.54
C SER A 289 25.52 -8.47 -22.57
N LYS A 290 25.78 -7.52 -21.66
CA LYS A 290 27.10 -6.89 -21.43
C LYS A 290 27.97 -7.68 -20.45
N GLY A 291 27.48 -8.80 -19.92
CA GLY A 291 28.20 -9.68 -19.00
C GLY A 291 28.20 -9.21 -17.54
N ALA A 292 27.29 -8.32 -17.13
CA ALA A 292 27.16 -7.92 -15.74
C ALA A 292 26.60 -9.08 -14.88
N THR A 293 27.20 -9.32 -13.72
CA THR A 293 26.82 -10.41 -12.79
C THR A 293 26.26 -9.92 -11.45
N CYS A 294 26.26 -8.61 -11.21
CA CYS A 294 25.83 -7.97 -9.96
C CYS A 294 24.47 -8.48 -9.46
N LEU A 295 23.50 -8.70 -10.36
CA LEU A 295 22.14 -9.11 -9.99
C LEU A 295 21.95 -10.63 -9.91
N THR A 296 22.98 -11.42 -10.23
CA THR A 296 22.90 -12.90 -10.30
C THR A 296 23.66 -13.60 -9.19
N GLU A 297 24.51 -12.88 -8.47
CA GLU A 297 25.26 -13.38 -7.32
C GLU A 297 24.80 -12.62 -6.08
N SER A 298 24.25 -13.32 -5.08
CA SER A 298 23.88 -12.70 -3.80
C SER A 298 25.06 -12.73 -2.83
N PHE A 299 25.27 -11.64 -2.09
CA PHE A 299 26.26 -11.61 -1.02
C PHE A 299 25.78 -12.48 0.16
N LYS A 300 26.45 -13.63 0.36
CA LYS A 300 26.06 -14.73 1.26
C LYS A 300 25.90 -14.40 2.76
N ASP A 301 26.27 -13.19 3.19
CA ASP A 301 26.21 -12.75 4.59
C ASP A 301 25.06 -11.77 4.91
N ALA A 302 24.20 -11.47 3.94
CA ALA A 302 23.07 -10.58 4.19
C ALA A 302 22.06 -11.23 5.15
N ARG A 303 22.03 -10.73 6.39
CA ARG A 303 21.04 -11.09 7.40
C ARG A 303 19.69 -10.58 6.94
N VAL A 304 18.86 -11.47 6.38
CA VAL A 304 17.43 -11.20 6.21
C VAL A 304 16.89 -10.88 7.60
N VAL A 305 16.60 -9.60 7.86
CA VAL A 305 15.90 -9.18 9.07
C VAL A 305 14.44 -9.58 8.89
N ASP A 306 14.16 -10.88 8.96
CA ASP A 306 12.81 -11.38 8.99
C ASP A 306 12.26 -11.08 10.38
N SER A 307 11.70 -9.88 10.57
CA SER A 307 10.92 -9.64 11.76
C SER A 307 9.64 -10.43 11.62
N LYS A 308 9.56 -11.57 12.30
CA LYS A 308 8.30 -12.31 12.54
C LYS A 308 7.15 -11.39 12.98
N ASN A 309 7.48 -10.22 13.53
CA ASN A 309 6.53 -9.19 13.89
C ASN A 309 6.21 -8.31 12.68
N MET A 310 4.98 -8.39 12.18
CA MET A 310 4.49 -7.47 11.15
C MET A 310 4.48 -6.02 11.69
N PRO A 311 4.95 -5.01 10.93
CA PRO A 311 5.03 -3.63 11.41
C PRO A 311 3.70 -3.06 11.92
N GLY A 312 2.58 -3.39 11.28
CA GLY A 312 1.24 -2.93 11.70
C GLY A 312 0.70 -3.59 12.96
N GLN A 313 1.42 -4.57 13.51
CA GLN A 313 1.18 -5.13 14.85
C GLN A 313 2.03 -4.43 15.92
N VAL A 314 3.10 -3.75 15.50
CA VAL A 314 3.93 -2.90 16.38
C VAL A 314 3.38 -1.48 16.43
N PHE A 315 2.87 -0.97 15.31
CA PHE A 315 2.31 0.38 15.19
C PHE A 315 0.82 0.35 14.86
N THR A 316 0.01 0.72 15.84
CA THR A 316 -1.43 0.94 15.65
C THR A 316 -1.69 2.03 14.59
N PRO A 317 -2.87 2.05 13.94
CA PRO A 317 -3.19 3.12 12.99
C PRO A 317 -3.06 4.53 13.57
N ASN A 318 -3.44 4.73 14.84
CA ASN A 318 -3.23 6.01 15.52
C ASN A 318 -1.75 6.39 15.59
N GLN A 319 -0.88 5.45 15.98
CA GLN A 319 0.57 5.71 16.02
C GLN A 319 1.16 5.93 14.62
N GLN A 320 0.60 5.32 13.58
CA GLN A 320 1.00 5.60 12.20
C GLN A 320 0.66 7.05 11.84
N CYS A 321 -0.57 7.50 12.13
CA CYS A 321 -0.97 8.90 11.94
C CYS A 321 -0.12 9.89 12.76
N GLN A 322 0.19 9.55 14.01
CA GLN A 322 1.04 10.36 14.89
C GLN A 322 2.48 10.50 14.37
N GLN A 323 3.00 9.51 13.67
CA GLN A 323 4.33 9.60 13.06
C GLN A 323 4.34 10.57 11.88
N ILE A 324 3.24 10.66 11.14
CA ILE A 324 3.13 11.52 9.94
C ILE A 324 2.85 12.97 10.35
N TRP A 325 1.90 13.18 11.27
CA TRP A 325 1.32 14.49 11.57
C TRP A 325 1.56 14.95 13.02
N GLY A 326 2.29 14.18 13.81
CA GLY A 326 2.58 14.48 15.22
C GLY A 326 1.52 13.97 16.20
N ASN A 327 1.79 14.15 17.50
CA ASN A 327 1.05 13.49 18.59
C ASN A 327 -0.46 13.79 18.67
N GLN A 328 -0.93 14.88 18.05
CA GLN A 328 -2.35 15.24 18.03
C GLN A 328 -3.15 14.49 16.94
N SER A 329 -2.49 13.83 16.00
CA SER A 329 -3.13 13.08 14.93
C SER A 329 -3.61 11.70 15.37
N TYR A 330 -4.63 11.20 14.69
CA TYR A 330 -5.21 9.87 14.89
C TYR A 330 -5.95 9.41 13.62
N ILE A 331 -6.39 8.14 13.59
CA ILE A 331 -7.17 7.61 12.46
C ILE A 331 -8.58 8.21 12.43
N CYS A 332 -8.96 8.78 11.29
CA CYS A 332 -10.34 9.19 11.05
C CYS A 332 -11.22 7.97 10.79
N GLN A 333 -12.29 7.82 11.56
CA GLN A 333 -13.23 6.72 11.44
C GLN A 333 -14.61 7.20 10.98
N GLY A 334 -15.44 6.27 10.53
CA GLY A 334 -16.78 6.57 10.01
C GLY A 334 -16.95 6.11 8.57
N THR A 335 -18.20 5.91 8.15
CA THR A 335 -18.53 5.40 6.81
C THR A 335 -18.02 6.30 5.68
N GLU A 336 -17.85 7.60 5.93
CA GLU A 336 -17.25 8.55 4.99
C GLU A 336 -15.76 8.30 4.70
N PHE A 337 -15.05 7.59 5.58
CA PHE A 337 -13.63 7.24 5.44
C PHE A 337 -13.42 5.76 5.07
N GLY A 338 -14.52 5.02 4.85
CA GLY A 338 -14.52 3.60 4.53
C GLY A 338 -14.86 2.70 5.71
N ASN A 339 -14.54 1.41 5.59
CA ASN A 339 -14.78 0.40 6.62
C ASN A 339 -13.47 -0.25 7.09
N ALA A 340 -13.58 -1.17 8.05
CA ALA A 340 -12.45 -1.91 8.59
C ALA A 340 -11.57 -2.58 7.51
N SER A 341 -12.17 -3.11 6.44
CA SER A 341 -11.42 -3.77 5.37
C SER A 341 -10.76 -2.79 4.41
N SER A 342 -11.34 -1.60 4.19
CA SER A 342 -10.76 -0.59 3.30
C SER A 342 -9.56 0.13 3.90
N ILE A 343 -9.29 0.02 5.21
CA ILE A 343 -8.10 0.62 5.83
C ILE A 343 -6.81 0.25 5.10
N CYS A 344 -6.74 -0.95 4.53
CA CYS A 344 -5.57 -1.42 3.80
C CYS A 344 -5.25 -0.60 2.55
N THR A 345 -6.26 0.02 1.93
CA THR A 345 -6.07 0.95 0.80
C THR A 345 -6.37 2.40 1.15
N SER A 346 -6.94 2.66 2.34
CA SER A 346 -7.61 3.92 2.65
C SER A 346 -7.63 4.21 4.15
N MET A 347 -6.44 4.35 4.73
CA MET A 347 -6.29 4.83 6.10
C MET A 347 -6.29 6.36 6.07
N TYR A 348 -7.22 7.02 6.76
CA TYR A 348 -7.25 8.48 6.83
C TYR A 348 -6.69 8.95 8.17
N CYS A 349 -5.81 9.95 8.14
CA CYS A 349 -5.22 10.54 9.32
C CYS A 349 -5.65 12.00 9.46
N LEU A 350 -5.96 12.42 10.68
CA LEU A 350 -6.25 13.81 10.99
C LEU A 350 -4.99 14.67 10.77
N ASP A 351 -5.10 15.74 10.00
CA ASP A 351 -4.07 16.79 9.93
C ASP A 351 -4.41 17.91 10.93
N PRO A 352 -3.68 18.02 12.05
CA PRO A 352 -3.96 19.03 13.08
C PRO A 352 -3.60 20.46 12.66
N SER A 353 -2.91 20.64 11.53
CA SER A 353 -2.54 21.97 11.01
C SER A 353 -3.64 22.63 10.18
N THR A 354 -4.70 21.87 9.85
CA THR A 354 -5.88 22.31 9.10
C THR A 354 -7.09 22.47 10.03
N ASP A 355 -8.26 22.82 9.50
CA ASP A 355 -9.53 22.80 10.25
C ASP A 355 -10.05 21.37 10.47
N ASN A 356 -9.14 20.47 10.89
CA ASN A 356 -9.34 19.03 11.14
C ASN A 356 -9.66 18.19 9.89
N ASP A 357 -8.99 18.47 8.77
CA ASP A 357 -9.11 17.64 7.57
C ASP A 357 -8.50 16.24 7.78
N CYS A 358 -9.11 15.25 7.16
CA CYS A 358 -8.66 13.86 7.18
C CYS A 358 -7.97 13.53 5.85
N VAL A 359 -6.66 13.28 5.90
CA VAL A 359 -5.81 13.06 4.73
C VAL A 359 -5.59 11.56 4.51
N LEU A 360 -5.72 11.12 3.26
CA LEU A 360 -5.50 9.73 2.85
C LEU A 360 -4.04 9.33 3.01
N GLN A 361 -3.80 8.20 3.68
CA GLN A 361 -2.51 7.59 3.95
C GLN A 361 -2.56 6.08 3.68
N THR A 362 -1.38 5.47 3.55
CA THR A 362 -1.26 4.02 3.36
C THR A 362 -1.08 3.33 4.71
N ALA A 363 -1.95 2.37 5.05
CA ALA A 363 -1.73 1.53 6.22
C ALA A 363 -0.50 0.62 6.01
N VAL A 364 0.35 0.52 7.03
CA VAL A 364 1.52 -0.36 6.96
C VAL A 364 1.11 -1.83 6.93
N ARG A 365 1.92 -2.68 6.29
CA ARG A 365 1.77 -4.14 6.26
C ARG A 365 1.58 -4.70 7.69
N GLY A 366 0.58 -5.56 7.84
CA GLY A 366 0.16 -6.13 9.10
C GLY A 366 -0.83 -5.29 9.90
N THR A 367 -1.27 -4.13 9.43
CA THR A 367 -2.33 -3.38 10.14
C THR A 367 -3.60 -4.23 10.21
N SER A 368 -4.17 -4.40 11.40
CA SER A 368 -5.37 -5.24 11.58
C SER A 368 -6.56 -4.65 10.81
N CYS A 369 -7.35 -5.48 10.14
CA CYS A 369 -8.50 -5.02 9.33
C CYS A 369 -9.77 -5.86 9.57
N GLY A 370 -9.73 -6.75 10.56
CA GLY A 370 -10.86 -7.58 10.98
C GLY A 370 -10.44 -8.78 11.81
N PHE A 371 -11.36 -9.72 12.02
CA PHE A 371 -11.12 -10.94 12.79
C PHE A 371 -10.10 -11.84 12.09
N ARG A 372 -8.92 -12.01 12.71
CA ARG A 372 -7.81 -12.77 12.14
C ARG A 372 -7.43 -12.30 10.74
N LYS A 373 -7.55 -10.98 10.50
CA LYS A 373 -7.21 -10.36 9.22
C LYS A 373 -6.32 -9.15 9.40
N TRP A 374 -5.36 -9.00 8.49
CA TRP A 374 -4.47 -7.84 8.43
C TRP A 374 -4.14 -7.42 7.00
N CYS A 375 -3.56 -6.24 6.86
CA CYS A 375 -3.22 -5.67 5.56
C CYS A 375 -1.94 -6.28 4.98
N VAL A 376 -2.01 -6.84 3.79
CA VAL A 376 -0.85 -7.25 2.99
C VAL A 376 -1.05 -6.73 1.57
N GLU A 377 -0.10 -5.90 1.10
CA GLU A 377 -0.13 -5.33 -0.26
C GLU A 377 -1.47 -4.64 -0.60
N GLY A 378 -1.99 -3.88 0.36
CA GLY A 378 -3.26 -3.16 0.21
C GLY A 378 -4.51 -4.04 0.39
N ARG A 379 -4.38 -5.35 0.62
CA ARG A 379 -5.52 -6.27 0.80
C ARG A 379 -5.71 -6.65 2.25
N CYS A 380 -6.95 -6.69 2.71
CA CYS A 380 -7.32 -7.27 3.99
C CYS A 380 -7.41 -8.80 3.86
N ILE A 381 -6.39 -9.53 4.32
CA ILE A 381 -6.30 -11.00 4.16
C ILE A 381 -6.37 -11.72 5.49
N TYR A 382 -6.91 -12.94 5.49
CA TYR A 382 -6.89 -13.83 6.66
C TYR A 382 -5.47 -14.34 6.94
N SER A 383 -5.12 -14.46 8.22
CA SER A 383 -3.91 -15.13 8.70
C SER A 383 -4.14 -15.68 10.10
N ASP A 384 -3.63 -16.89 10.38
CA ASP A 384 -3.71 -17.49 11.72
C ASP A 384 -2.89 -16.72 12.77
N ASP A 385 -1.88 -15.97 12.33
CA ASP A 385 -1.03 -15.13 13.19
C ASP A 385 -1.62 -13.74 13.44
N ALA A 386 -2.68 -13.36 12.70
CA ALA A 386 -3.34 -12.07 12.88
C ALA A 386 -4.25 -12.08 14.13
N PRO A 387 -4.33 -10.97 14.88
CA PRO A 387 -5.11 -10.90 16.11
C PRO A 387 -6.62 -11.05 15.88
N GLU A 388 -7.31 -11.56 16.89
CA GLU A 388 -8.78 -11.64 16.92
C GLU A 388 -9.36 -10.26 17.25
N LYS A 389 -9.66 -9.49 16.21
CA LYS A 389 -10.33 -8.18 16.30
C LYS A 389 -11.78 -8.28 15.82
N ASP A 390 -12.63 -7.36 16.27
CA ASP A 390 -13.99 -7.25 15.74
C ASP A 390 -13.94 -6.79 14.27
N ASP A 391 -14.70 -7.44 13.38
CA ASP A 391 -14.73 -7.12 11.94
C ASP A 391 -15.30 -5.71 11.65
N LYS A 392 -16.12 -5.15 12.54
CA LYS A 392 -16.74 -3.83 12.39
C LYS A 392 -16.04 -2.76 13.23
N CYS A 393 -15.29 -3.16 14.25
CA CYS A 393 -14.66 -2.25 15.21
C CYS A 393 -13.21 -2.66 15.56
N PRO A 394 -12.33 -2.90 14.58
CA PRO A 394 -10.99 -3.44 14.86
C PRO A 394 -10.08 -2.48 15.64
N HIS A 395 -10.40 -1.18 15.61
CA HIS A 395 -9.61 -0.10 16.21
C HIS A 395 -10.33 0.64 17.34
N GLY A 396 -11.52 0.17 17.73
CA GLY A 396 -12.32 0.84 18.76
C GLY A 396 -12.96 2.14 18.27
N ASP A 397 -13.34 3.00 19.22
CA ASP A 397 -13.95 4.29 18.92
C ASP A 397 -12.95 5.27 18.26
N GLN A 398 -13.50 6.22 17.50
CA GLN A 398 -12.78 7.39 17.05
C GLN A 398 -12.21 8.16 18.25
N PRO A 399 -10.89 8.40 18.27
CA PRO A 399 -10.28 9.29 19.26
C PRO A 399 -10.77 10.73 19.11
N GLY A 400 -10.74 11.49 20.19
CA GLY A 400 -11.11 12.92 20.17
C GLY A 400 -12.60 13.17 19.94
N VAL A 401 -12.91 14.23 19.18
CA VAL A 401 -14.28 14.62 18.89
C VAL A 401 -14.87 13.68 17.84
N ALA A 402 -15.93 12.98 18.22
CA ALA A 402 -16.62 12.02 17.36
C ALA A 402 -17.83 12.64 16.65
N PHE A 403 -18.67 13.38 17.37
CA PHE A 403 -19.88 13.99 16.80
C PHE A 403 -20.39 15.13 17.69
N VAL A 404 -20.88 16.23 17.09
CA VAL A 404 -21.47 17.40 17.79
C VAL A 404 -20.58 17.91 18.94
N GLY A 405 -19.27 17.99 18.72
CA GLY A 405 -18.32 18.47 19.72
C GLY A 405 -18.09 17.53 20.91
N GLN A 406 -18.60 16.30 20.88
CA GLN A 406 -18.47 15.33 21.97
C GLN A 406 -17.62 14.12 21.56
N THR A 407 -16.97 13.51 22.56
CA THR A 407 -16.34 12.19 22.43
C THR A 407 -17.41 11.10 22.35
N CYS A 408 -17.06 9.92 21.85
CA CYS A 408 -18.00 8.79 21.78
C CYS A 408 -18.60 8.45 23.14
N GLU A 409 -17.78 8.38 24.19
CA GLU A 409 -18.23 8.08 25.55
C GLU A 409 -19.23 9.12 26.09
N ALA A 410 -18.94 10.42 25.92
CA ALA A 410 -19.83 11.49 26.37
C ALA A 410 -21.14 11.54 25.58
N LEU A 411 -21.09 11.28 24.27
CA LEU A 411 -22.26 11.28 23.40
C LEU A 411 -23.21 10.14 23.73
N VAL A 412 -22.70 8.90 23.79
CA VAL A 412 -23.56 7.73 23.99
C VAL A 412 -24.09 7.65 25.42
N SER A 413 -23.36 8.16 26.41
CA SER A 413 -23.84 8.18 27.81
C SER A 413 -24.98 9.16 28.04
N THR A 414 -24.97 10.30 27.35
CA THR A 414 -26.03 11.32 27.48
C THR A 414 -27.20 11.07 26.54
N THR A 415 -26.93 10.48 25.37
CA THR A 415 -27.90 10.29 24.31
C THR A 415 -27.66 8.98 23.54
N PRO A 416 -27.96 7.80 24.13
CA PRO A 416 -27.80 6.49 23.51
C PRO A 416 -28.42 6.36 22.11
N ALA A 417 -29.51 7.10 21.86
CA ALA A 417 -30.22 7.13 20.59
C ALA A 417 -29.33 7.44 19.37
N TYR A 418 -28.21 8.15 19.55
CA TYR A 418 -27.29 8.38 18.43
C TYR A 418 -26.66 7.08 17.89
N CYS A 419 -26.59 6.00 18.67
CA CYS A 419 -26.09 4.71 18.20
C CYS A 419 -26.97 4.06 17.11
N TYR A 420 -28.21 4.52 16.92
CA TYR A 420 -29.05 4.13 15.78
C TYR A 420 -28.61 4.79 14.46
N GLN A 421 -27.85 5.89 14.53
CA GLN A 421 -27.32 6.55 13.34
C GLN A 421 -26.03 5.84 12.90
N GLU A 422 -26.01 5.35 11.66
CA GLU A 422 -24.86 4.60 11.13
C GLU A 422 -23.55 5.40 11.20
N LYS A 423 -23.61 6.71 10.93
CA LYS A 423 -22.46 7.61 11.03
C LYS A 423 -21.86 7.65 12.44
N VAL A 424 -22.71 7.74 13.48
CA VAL A 424 -22.22 7.73 14.87
C VAL A 424 -21.79 6.34 15.26
N ARG A 425 -22.56 5.30 14.92
CA ARG A 425 -22.22 3.91 15.24
C ARG A 425 -20.91 3.45 14.62
N SER A 426 -20.57 3.92 13.41
CA SER A 426 -19.28 3.58 12.78
C SER A 426 -18.11 4.30 13.43
N ARG A 427 -18.28 5.52 13.92
CA ARG A 427 -17.27 6.27 14.70
C ARG A 427 -17.16 5.78 16.15
N CYS A 428 -18.27 5.35 16.76
CA CYS A 428 -18.40 5.02 18.17
C CYS A 428 -18.76 3.55 18.40
N CYS A 429 -18.20 2.66 17.57
CA CYS A 429 -18.59 1.26 17.53
C CYS A 429 -18.37 0.52 18.86
N ALA A 430 -17.30 0.82 19.60
CA ALA A 430 -17.01 0.19 20.87
C ALA A 430 -17.92 0.74 21.99
N SER A 431 -18.14 2.05 22.00
CA SER A 431 -19.06 2.70 22.93
C SER A 431 -20.52 2.25 22.74
N CYS A 432 -21.00 2.20 21.50
CA CYS A 432 -22.35 1.72 21.18
C CYS A 432 -22.52 0.22 21.49
N ALA A 433 -21.51 -0.61 21.24
CA ALA A 433 -21.58 -2.04 21.55
C ALA A 433 -21.83 -2.32 23.05
N LYS A 434 -21.33 -1.46 23.96
CA LYS A 434 -21.59 -1.58 25.40
C LYS A 434 -23.06 -1.35 25.78
N LEU A 435 -23.81 -0.63 24.96
CA LEU A 435 -25.23 -0.33 25.19
C LEU A 435 -26.16 -1.33 24.49
N PHE A 436 -25.63 -2.31 23.76
CA PHE A 436 -26.44 -3.21 22.94
C PHE A 436 -27.33 -4.13 23.78
N THR A 437 -28.65 -4.02 23.64
CA THR A 437 -29.64 -4.69 24.51
C THR A 437 -30.11 -6.06 24.01
N TRP A 438 -29.67 -6.48 22.81
CA TRP A 438 -30.19 -7.67 22.11
C TRP A 438 -31.72 -7.66 21.92
N GLN A 439 -32.33 -6.48 21.87
CA GLN A 439 -33.75 -6.31 21.58
C GLN A 439 -33.92 -5.63 20.23
N ALA A 440 -34.53 -6.33 19.26
CA ALA A 440 -34.81 -5.79 17.94
C ALA A 440 -35.76 -4.60 18.08
N GLY A 441 -35.40 -3.49 17.45
CA GLY A 441 -36.09 -2.20 17.57
C GLY A 441 -35.70 -1.38 18.80
N CYS A 442 -34.99 -1.98 19.76
CA CYS A 442 -34.53 -1.34 20.99
C CYS A 442 -33.04 -1.56 21.28
N GLU A 443 -32.25 -1.75 20.24
CA GLU A 443 -30.87 -2.19 20.28
C GLU A 443 -30.00 -1.32 21.20
N TYR A 444 -30.28 -0.03 21.33
CA TYR A 444 -29.54 0.90 22.19
C TYR A 444 -30.43 1.64 23.20
N GLY A 445 -31.61 1.06 23.50
CA GLY A 445 -32.61 1.68 24.36
C GLY A 445 -33.54 2.64 23.60
N ASP A 446 -34.16 3.57 24.33
CA ASP A 446 -35.09 4.56 23.77
C ASP A 446 -34.41 5.41 22.67
N ARG A 447 -35.14 5.63 21.58
CA ARG A 447 -34.71 6.34 20.38
C ARG A 447 -34.92 7.85 20.46
N VAL A 448 -35.77 8.29 21.40
CA VAL A 448 -36.04 9.72 21.68
C VAL A 448 -35.83 10.03 23.16
N LYS A 449 -35.48 11.29 23.45
CA LYS A 449 -35.38 11.76 24.84
C LYS A 449 -36.76 12.01 25.43
N GLY A 450 -36.83 11.93 26.76
CA GLY A 450 -38.03 12.29 27.50
C GLY A 450 -39.11 11.21 27.53
N CYS A 451 -38.77 9.96 27.17
CA CYS A 451 -39.70 8.84 27.31
C CYS A 451 -40.20 8.68 28.74
N GLN A 452 -41.51 8.51 28.90
CA GLN A 452 -42.19 8.35 30.18
C GLN A 452 -43.20 7.21 30.08
N PRO A 453 -43.60 6.56 31.20
CA PRO A 453 -44.52 5.42 31.18
C PRO A 453 -45.86 5.71 30.49
N TRP A 454 -46.35 6.96 30.57
CA TRP A 454 -47.61 7.35 29.93
C TRP A 454 -47.54 7.34 28.40
N HIS A 455 -46.34 7.48 27.79
CA HIS A 455 -46.15 7.33 26.33
C HIS A 455 -46.50 5.92 25.83
N CYS A 456 -46.49 4.92 26.70
CA CYS A 456 -46.77 3.53 26.33
C CYS A 456 -48.27 3.23 26.15
N THR A 457 -49.13 4.11 26.66
CA THR A 457 -50.59 3.96 26.72
C THR A 457 -51.34 4.96 25.83
N ILE A 458 -50.65 5.87 25.14
CA ILE A 458 -51.28 6.81 24.20
C ILE A 458 -51.72 6.02 22.97
N ALA A 459 -52.97 5.57 22.98
CA ALA A 459 -53.53 4.69 21.97
C ALA A 459 -54.08 5.41 20.72
N THR A 460 -53.72 6.67 20.47
CA THR A 460 -54.36 7.43 19.38
C THR A 460 -53.33 8.11 18.47
N GLN A 461 -53.20 7.52 17.27
CA GLN A 461 -52.68 8.07 16.00
C GLN A 461 -51.18 7.97 15.68
N ASP A 462 -50.29 7.72 16.64
CA ASP A 462 -48.86 7.63 16.31
C ASP A 462 -48.24 6.33 16.85
N ARG A 463 -48.23 5.27 16.02
CA ARG A 463 -47.58 3.99 16.36
C ARG A 463 -46.08 4.17 16.57
N ASP A 464 -45.50 5.27 16.06
CA ASP A 464 -44.07 5.49 16.07
C ASP A 464 -43.59 5.82 17.49
N LEU A 465 -44.34 6.58 18.30
CA LEU A 465 -43.87 6.99 19.65
C LEU A 465 -43.68 5.81 20.62
N LYS A 466 -44.56 4.80 20.56
CA LYS A 466 -44.42 3.59 21.39
C LYS A 466 -43.22 2.72 20.99
N SER A 467 -42.86 2.72 19.70
CA SER A 467 -41.61 2.09 19.22
C SER A 467 -40.37 2.94 19.50
N GLU A 468 -40.49 4.27 19.48
CA GLU A 468 -39.37 5.17 19.81
C GLU A 468 -39.04 5.14 21.31
N CYS A 469 -40.03 4.94 22.19
CA CYS A 469 -39.84 4.72 23.63
C CYS A 469 -39.75 3.24 24.02
N CYS A 470 -39.06 2.43 23.22
CA CYS A 470 -39.06 0.97 23.36
C CYS A 470 -38.53 0.41 24.68
N SER A 471 -37.56 1.07 25.30
CA SER A 471 -36.94 0.63 26.56
C SER A 471 -37.86 0.97 27.72
N THR A 472 -38.41 2.20 27.71
CA THR A 472 -39.43 2.64 28.66
C THR A 472 -40.69 1.78 28.57
N CYS A 473 -41.14 1.44 27.35
CA CYS A 473 -42.36 0.69 27.08
C CYS A 473 -42.18 -0.83 27.00
N LYS A 474 -40.94 -1.33 27.07
CA LYS A 474 -40.57 -2.75 26.98
C LYS A 474 -41.16 -3.45 25.74
N THR A 475 -41.03 -2.83 24.58
CA THR A 475 -41.67 -3.29 23.33
C THR A 475 -40.74 -4.02 22.36
N GLY A 476 -39.44 -4.10 22.66
CA GLY A 476 -38.46 -4.79 21.81
C GLY A 476 -38.66 -6.30 21.76
N ILE A 477 -38.34 -6.92 20.61
CA ILE A 477 -38.40 -8.37 20.44
C ILE A 477 -37.02 -8.95 20.75
N PRO A 478 -36.87 -9.97 21.62
CA PRO A 478 -35.58 -10.60 21.87
C PRO A 478 -34.95 -11.07 20.55
N ILE A 479 -33.74 -10.59 20.26
CA ILE A 479 -32.95 -11.10 19.14
C ILE A 479 -32.48 -12.49 19.57
N PRO A 480 -32.84 -13.56 18.84
CA PRO A 480 -32.33 -14.88 19.17
C PRO A 480 -30.81 -14.84 19.08
N VAL A 481 -30.15 -15.16 20.20
CA VAL A 481 -28.70 -15.38 20.21
C VAL A 481 -28.50 -16.68 19.45
N THR A 482 -28.36 -16.63 18.13
CA THR A 482 -27.71 -17.72 17.42
C THR A 482 -26.36 -17.88 18.11
N GLN A 483 -26.12 -19.07 18.67
CA GLN A 483 -24.83 -19.39 19.27
C GLN A 483 -23.76 -18.90 18.31
N ARG A 484 -22.81 -18.11 18.83
CA ARG A 484 -21.56 -17.80 18.16
C ARG A 484 -21.12 -19.12 17.51
N PRO A 485 -20.99 -19.23 16.17
CA PRO A 485 -20.60 -20.49 15.58
C PRO A 485 -19.30 -20.90 16.25
N THR A 486 -19.35 -21.97 17.06
CA THR A 486 -18.16 -22.61 17.58
C THR A 486 -17.50 -23.21 16.36
N TYR A 487 -16.56 -22.47 15.77
CA TYR A 487 -15.60 -23.04 14.86
C TYR A 487 -14.78 -24.03 15.66
N THR A 488 -15.23 -25.28 15.73
CA THR A 488 -14.35 -26.39 16.07
C THR A 488 -13.40 -26.50 14.90
N ILE A 489 -12.19 -25.94 15.04
CA ILE A 489 -11.11 -26.20 14.10
C ILE A 489 -10.78 -27.67 14.26
N SER A 490 -11.34 -28.50 13.38
CA SER A 490 -10.78 -29.82 13.15
C SER A 490 -9.38 -29.58 12.56
N PRO A 491 -8.30 -30.13 13.15
CA PRO A 491 -6.96 -29.95 12.61
C PRO A 491 -6.96 -30.42 11.15
N TYR A 492 -6.54 -29.53 10.25
CA TYR A 492 -6.31 -29.86 8.85
C TYR A 492 -5.19 -30.89 8.78
N THR A 493 -5.56 -32.16 8.68
CA THR A 493 -4.67 -33.19 8.17
C THR A 493 -4.33 -32.86 6.72
N THR A 494 -3.04 -32.84 6.43
CA THR A 494 -2.37 -32.55 5.16
C THR A 494 -2.67 -33.58 4.06
N LYS A 495 -3.95 -33.76 3.71
CA LYS A 495 -4.32 -34.32 2.41
C LYS A 495 -4.82 -33.20 1.51
N ALA A 496 -4.15 -33.08 0.37
CA ALA A 496 -4.54 -32.20 -0.71
C ALA A 496 -6.06 -32.32 -0.97
N PRO A 497 -6.79 -31.20 -1.12
CA PRO A 497 -8.20 -31.25 -1.46
C PRO A 497 -8.37 -32.04 -2.77
N PRO A 498 -9.38 -32.92 -2.88
CA PRO A 498 -9.76 -33.42 -4.19
C PRO A 498 -10.10 -32.23 -5.08
N VAL A 499 -9.57 -32.25 -6.31
CA VAL A 499 -9.86 -31.26 -7.35
C VAL A 499 -11.38 -31.08 -7.41
N ALA A 500 -11.84 -29.88 -7.05
CA ALA A 500 -13.25 -29.53 -7.17
C ALA A 500 -13.66 -29.65 -8.64
N PRO A 501 -14.81 -30.28 -8.96
CA PRO A 501 -15.32 -30.27 -10.32
C PRO A 501 -15.58 -28.83 -10.75
N LYS A 502 -15.22 -28.48 -11.98
CA LYS A 502 -15.77 -27.28 -12.64
C LYS A 502 -17.29 -27.35 -12.55
N LEU A 503 -17.91 -26.45 -11.80
CA LEU A 503 -19.36 -26.32 -11.77
C LEU A 503 -19.77 -25.31 -12.84
N ASP A 504 -20.25 -25.83 -13.97
CA ASP A 504 -20.73 -25.09 -15.14
C ASP A 504 -22.10 -24.41 -14.92
N HIS A 505 -22.54 -24.16 -13.68
CA HIS A 505 -23.88 -23.63 -13.42
C HIS A 505 -23.95 -22.56 -12.32
N CYS A 506 -24.65 -21.48 -12.70
CA CYS A 506 -25.02 -20.31 -11.90
C CYS A 506 -26.41 -20.56 -11.30
N GLU A 507 -26.47 -20.71 -9.97
CA GLU A 507 -27.70 -20.95 -9.20
C GLU A 507 -27.88 -19.88 -8.12
N ASP A 508 -29.13 -19.58 -7.75
CA ASP A 508 -29.43 -18.66 -6.65
C ASP A 508 -29.19 -19.36 -5.31
N ILE A 509 -28.28 -18.83 -4.50
CA ILE A 509 -27.76 -19.51 -3.30
C ILE A 509 -28.43 -19.05 -1.99
N ALA A 510 -29.25 -17.99 -1.97
CA ALA A 510 -29.94 -17.53 -0.76
C ALA A 510 -31.05 -16.49 -1.02
N THR A 511 -31.84 -16.19 0.02
CA THR A 511 -32.73 -15.01 0.10
C THR A 511 -31.97 -13.76 0.53
N ILE A 512 -32.20 -12.61 -0.12
CA ILE A 512 -31.64 -11.31 0.30
C ILE A 512 -32.71 -10.53 1.08
N ASN A 513 -32.40 -10.15 2.33
CA ASN A 513 -33.32 -9.44 3.22
C ASN A 513 -34.69 -10.14 3.39
N GLY A 514 -34.70 -11.48 3.40
CA GLY A 514 -35.91 -12.30 3.51
C GLY A 514 -36.72 -12.42 2.23
N TYR A 515 -36.25 -11.86 1.10
CA TYR A 515 -36.87 -12.01 -0.21
C TYR A 515 -36.12 -13.07 -1.05
N MET A 516 -36.88 -13.92 -1.75
CA MET A 516 -36.32 -14.73 -2.85
C MET A 516 -35.74 -13.80 -3.92
N CYS A 517 -34.68 -14.23 -4.61
CA CYS A 517 -33.96 -13.43 -5.60
C CYS A 517 -34.86 -12.78 -6.67
N GLU A 518 -35.80 -13.52 -7.23
CA GLU A 518 -36.78 -12.98 -8.18
C GLU A 518 -37.63 -11.85 -7.56
N LYS A 519 -38.09 -12.04 -6.32
CA LYS A 519 -38.91 -11.05 -5.58
C LYS A 519 -38.09 -9.83 -5.17
N PHE A 520 -36.81 -10.01 -4.87
CA PHE A 520 -35.89 -8.92 -4.55
C PHE A 520 -35.65 -8.03 -5.78
N ILE A 521 -35.38 -8.64 -6.94
CA ILE A 521 -35.18 -7.92 -8.20
C ILE A 521 -36.48 -7.25 -8.68
N GLU A 522 -37.64 -7.91 -8.52
CA GLU A 522 -38.94 -7.32 -8.83
C GLU A 522 -39.22 -6.06 -7.98
N LYS A 523 -38.88 -6.12 -6.69
CA LYS A 523 -39.15 -5.02 -5.74
C LYS A 523 -38.21 -3.83 -5.90
N TYR A 524 -36.92 -4.08 -6.10
CA TYR A 524 -35.89 -3.03 -6.12
C TYR A 524 -35.44 -2.66 -7.54
N GLY A 525 -35.90 -3.38 -8.56
CA GLY A 525 -35.57 -3.14 -9.96
C GLY A 525 -34.32 -3.87 -10.42
N ARG A 526 -34.21 -4.09 -11.73
CA ARG A 526 -33.15 -4.91 -12.37
C ARG A 526 -31.74 -4.41 -12.09
N HIS A 527 -31.56 -3.09 -11.96
CA HIS A 527 -30.27 -2.43 -11.75
C HIS A 527 -29.50 -2.90 -10.51
N VAL A 528 -30.18 -3.50 -9.51
CA VAL A 528 -29.51 -4.11 -8.34
C VAL A 528 -28.56 -5.23 -8.74
N CYS A 529 -28.74 -5.87 -9.90
CA CYS A 529 -27.84 -6.91 -10.40
C CYS A 529 -26.48 -6.40 -10.88
N TYR A 530 -26.27 -5.07 -10.94
CA TYR A 530 -24.92 -4.50 -11.09
C TYR A 530 -24.08 -4.61 -9.81
N ASP A 531 -24.71 -4.81 -8.65
CA ASP A 531 -24.02 -5.04 -7.38
C ASP A 531 -23.47 -6.48 -7.34
N SER A 532 -22.16 -6.61 -7.13
CA SER A 532 -21.46 -7.90 -7.15
C SER A 532 -21.92 -8.87 -6.05
N VAL A 533 -22.44 -8.37 -4.92
CA VAL A 533 -22.98 -9.18 -3.83
C VAL A 533 -24.35 -9.71 -4.22
N VAL A 534 -25.21 -8.86 -4.78
CA VAL A 534 -26.53 -9.28 -5.30
C VAL A 534 -26.36 -10.26 -6.46
N ASN A 535 -25.44 -10.01 -7.39
CA ASN A 535 -25.19 -10.88 -8.52
C ASN A 535 -24.60 -12.24 -8.10
N SER A 536 -23.71 -12.27 -7.09
CA SER A 536 -23.19 -13.54 -6.56
C SER A 536 -24.23 -14.35 -5.78
N HIS A 537 -25.19 -13.71 -5.12
CA HIS A 537 -26.24 -14.40 -4.35
C HIS A 537 -27.47 -14.80 -5.19
N CYS A 538 -27.80 -13.97 -6.18
CA CYS A 538 -28.94 -14.10 -7.08
C CYS A 538 -28.49 -14.29 -8.53
N CYS A 539 -27.45 -15.10 -8.72
CA CYS A 539 -26.77 -15.30 -10.01
C CYS A 539 -27.76 -15.69 -11.10
N GLN A 540 -28.57 -16.73 -10.89
CA GLN A 540 -29.49 -17.25 -11.89
C GLN A 540 -30.60 -16.23 -12.21
N SER A 541 -31.16 -15.60 -11.18
CA SER A 541 -32.18 -14.57 -11.33
C SER A 541 -31.67 -13.31 -12.03
N CYS A 542 -30.43 -12.90 -11.75
CA CYS A 542 -29.79 -11.78 -12.43
C CYS A 542 -29.45 -12.12 -13.88
N THR A 543 -28.94 -13.31 -14.19
CA THR A 543 -28.68 -13.72 -15.59
C THR A 543 -29.96 -13.74 -16.43
N ARG A 544 -31.09 -14.23 -15.89
CA ARG A 544 -32.39 -14.24 -16.60
C ARG A 544 -32.95 -12.85 -16.88
N THR A 545 -32.53 -11.85 -16.11
CA THR A 545 -33.07 -10.49 -16.16
C THR A 545 -32.27 -9.57 -17.11
N GLN A 546 -31.13 -10.06 -17.63
CA GLN A 546 -30.29 -9.34 -18.59
C GLN A 546 -31.04 -9.00 -19.89
N THR A 547 -30.81 -7.81 -20.41
CA THR A 547 -31.31 -7.33 -21.70
C THR A 547 -30.17 -6.81 -22.56
N GLU A 548 -30.23 -6.95 -23.89
CA GLU A 548 -29.26 -6.28 -24.76
C GLU A 548 -29.49 -4.74 -24.75
N PRO A 549 -28.44 -3.91 -24.87
CA PRO A 549 -27.03 -4.25 -25.10
C PRO A 549 -26.25 -4.63 -23.82
N THR A 550 -25.21 -5.46 -23.94
CA THR A 550 -24.35 -5.92 -22.81
C THR A 550 -23.80 -4.81 -21.89
N HIS A 551 -23.55 -3.60 -22.41
CA HIS A 551 -23.10 -2.46 -21.60
C HIS A 551 -24.21 -1.81 -20.75
N CYS A 552 -25.47 -2.20 -20.95
CA CYS A 552 -26.66 -1.72 -20.25
C CYS A 552 -27.58 -2.88 -19.82
N MET A 553 -26.98 -4.01 -19.44
CA MET A 553 -27.70 -5.27 -19.31
C MET A 553 -28.83 -5.30 -18.26
N TYR A 554 -28.84 -4.35 -17.33
CA TYR A 554 -29.90 -4.20 -16.32
C TYR A 554 -30.61 -2.85 -16.37
N GLY A 555 -30.48 -2.10 -17.47
CA GLY A 555 -30.97 -0.73 -17.60
C GLY A 555 -30.04 0.28 -16.92
N ASP A 556 -30.59 1.45 -16.57
CA ASP A 556 -29.86 2.52 -15.87
C ASP A 556 -29.31 2.03 -14.52
N LYS A 557 -28.03 2.29 -14.27
CA LYS A 557 -27.36 1.93 -13.01
C LYS A 557 -27.88 2.74 -11.83
N ASN A 558 -28.41 3.94 -12.09
CA ASN A 558 -29.05 4.79 -11.09
C ASN A 558 -30.34 5.42 -11.65
N PRO A 559 -31.46 4.69 -11.66
CA PRO A 559 -32.70 5.14 -12.30
C PRO A 559 -33.23 6.49 -11.78
N SER A 560 -33.11 6.76 -10.47
CA SER A 560 -33.53 8.03 -9.86
C SER A 560 -32.74 9.24 -10.36
N LEU A 561 -31.42 9.08 -10.51
CA LEU A 561 -30.56 10.12 -11.07
C LEU A 561 -30.87 10.30 -12.56
N CYS A 562 -31.03 9.20 -13.29
CA CYS A 562 -31.22 9.20 -14.73
C CYS A 562 -32.56 9.79 -15.16
N GLN A 563 -33.63 9.51 -14.42
CA GLN A 563 -34.96 10.09 -14.66
C GLN A 563 -34.96 11.62 -14.45
N HIS A 564 -34.32 12.11 -13.39
CA HIS A 564 -34.26 13.55 -13.09
C HIS A 564 -33.55 14.36 -14.20
N HIS A 565 -32.53 13.79 -14.83
CA HIS A 565 -31.74 14.45 -15.87
C HIS A 565 -32.30 14.26 -17.29
N ALA A 566 -32.99 13.14 -17.55
CA ALA A 566 -33.69 12.92 -18.82
C ALA A 566 -34.84 13.91 -19.05
N GLU A 567 -35.53 14.33 -17.97
CA GLU A 567 -36.67 15.24 -18.03
C GLU A 567 -36.27 16.73 -18.12
N ASN A 568 -35.05 17.10 -17.72
CA ASN A 568 -34.67 18.52 -17.54
C ASN A 568 -33.46 19.01 -18.37
N GLN A 569 -32.52 18.15 -18.80
CA GLN A 569 -31.30 18.59 -19.50
C GLN A 569 -30.69 17.51 -20.42
N THR A 570 -31.07 17.51 -21.71
CA THR A 570 -30.55 16.57 -22.72
C THR A 570 -29.04 16.68 -22.99
N SER A 571 -28.40 17.80 -22.62
CA SER A 571 -26.96 18.03 -22.79
C SER A 571 -26.07 17.22 -21.81
N VAL A 572 -26.64 16.68 -20.73
CA VAL A 572 -25.89 15.95 -19.68
C VAL A 572 -25.69 14.47 -20.05
N CYS A 573 -26.44 13.96 -21.03
CA CYS A 573 -26.40 12.55 -21.44
C CYS A 573 -25.06 12.08 -22.02
N GLY A 574 -24.21 13.00 -22.50
CA GLY A 574 -22.84 12.66 -22.92
C GLY A 574 -21.94 12.22 -21.76
N ALA A 575 -22.11 12.81 -20.57
CA ALA A 575 -21.29 12.55 -19.39
C ALA A 575 -21.81 11.39 -18.52
N LEU A 576 -23.11 11.08 -18.61
CA LEU A 576 -23.76 10.03 -17.81
C LEU A 576 -24.04 8.75 -18.60
N LYS A 577 -23.51 8.62 -19.83
CA LYS A 577 -23.83 7.52 -20.76
C LYS A 577 -23.62 6.11 -20.18
N ASP A 578 -22.62 5.94 -19.31
CA ASP A 578 -22.30 4.64 -18.69
C ASP A 578 -23.12 4.32 -17.42
N TYR A 579 -23.85 5.31 -16.90
CA TYR A 579 -24.71 5.22 -15.71
C TYR A 579 -26.20 5.29 -16.06
N CYS A 580 -26.55 6.04 -17.10
CA CYS A 580 -27.90 6.32 -17.59
C CYS A 580 -28.10 5.80 -19.01
N CYS A 581 -27.59 4.60 -19.28
CA CYS A 581 -27.54 4.01 -20.62
C CYS A 581 -28.92 3.75 -21.25
N HIS A 582 -29.98 3.58 -20.47
CA HIS A 582 -31.37 3.45 -20.94
C HIS A 582 -32.01 4.84 -21.11
N SER A 583 -31.93 5.70 -20.10
CA SER A 583 -32.52 7.05 -20.13
C SER A 583 -31.85 7.99 -21.14
N CYS A 584 -30.55 7.83 -21.38
CA CYS A 584 -29.77 8.60 -22.35
C CYS A 584 -29.54 7.87 -23.68
N GLY A 585 -30.02 6.63 -23.82
CA GLY A 585 -29.86 5.82 -25.03
C GLY A 585 -30.70 6.31 -26.23
N PHE A 586 -31.77 7.06 -25.98
CA PHE A 586 -32.69 7.54 -27.03
C PHE A 586 -32.27 8.85 -27.72
N THR A 587 -31.25 9.58 -27.23
CA THR A 587 -30.82 10.85 -27.83
C THR A 587 -29.77 10.73 -28.94
N LEU A 588 -29.26 9.51 -29.22
CA LEU A 588 -28.28 9.26 -30.28
C LEU A 588 -28.86 8.53 -31.51
N GLY A 589 -30.19 8.52 -31.66
CA GLY A 589 -30.90 7.87 -32.77
C GLY A 589 -31.43 8.81 -33.87
N LEU A 590 -31.18 10.12 -33.81
CA LEU A 590 -31.53 11.06 -34.88
C LEU A 590 -30.45 12.14 -35.02
N ASN A 591 -29.40 11.83 -35.79
CA ASN A 591 -28.83 12.77 -36.76
C ASN A 591 -27.64 12.14 -37.51
N SER A 592 -27.95 11.37 -38.55
CA SER A 592 -27.11 11.31 -39.75
C SER A 592 -27.96 10.81 -40.91
N GLY A 593 -28.63 11.73 -41.58
CA GLY A 593 -29.46 11.44 -42.74
C GLY A 593 -29.71 12.70 -43.54
N SER A 594 -28.71 13.13 -44.29
CA SER A 594 -28.87 14.10 -45.37
C SER A 594 -30.00 13.63 -46.31
N SER A 595 -31.03 14.43 -46.49
CA SER A 595 -31.90 14.37 -47.67
C SER A 595 -32.48 15.75 -47.95
N ILE A 596 -31.95 16.34 -49.01
CA ILE A 596 -32.51 17.47 -49.75
C ILE A 596 -33.85 17.00 -50.33
N VAL A 597 -34.98 17.59 -49.94
CA VAL A 597 -36.15 17.77 -50.83
C VAL A 597 -36.91 19.03 -50.41
N THR A 598 -36.90 20.02 -51.30
CA THR A 598 -37.75 21.22 -51.36
C THR A 598 -39.25 20.88 -51.38
N TRP A 599 -40.13 21.66 -50.73
CA TRP A 599 -41.45 22.14 -51.26
C TRP A 599 -42.10 23.19 -50.32
N THR A 600 -42.19 24.42 -50.84
CA THR A 600 -43.26 25.46 -50.76
C THR A 600 -44.03 25.81 -49.47
N ILE A 601 -43.92 27.12 -49.13
CA ILE A 601 -44.98 28.15 -48.97
C ILE A 601 -46.26 27.77 -48.17
N LEU A 602 -46.55 28.46 -47.06
CA LEU A 602 -47.63 29.48 -46.92
C LEU A 602 -47.77 30.01 -45.46
N SER A 603 -47.94 31.34 -45.34
CA SER A 603 -48.76 32.06 -44.32
C SER A 603 -48.23 32.15 -42.87
N MET A 604 -48.17 33.29 -42.17
CA MET A 604 -48.59 34.70 -42.34
C MET A 604 -47.86 35.48 -41.22
N ALA A 605 -47.22 36.61 -41.52
CA ALA A 605 -47.65 37.98 -41.14
C ALA A 605 -47.87 38.14 -39.61
N THR A 606 -47.14 38.99 -38.88
CA THR A 606 -47.13 40.46 -38.95
C THR A 606 -46.19 40.97 -37.85
N SER A 607 -45.22 41.85 -38.16
CA SER A 607 -45.16 43.24 -37.65
C SER A 607 -44.23 43.39 -36.44
N LEU A 608 -43.51 44.48 -36.20
CA LEU A 608 -43.04 45.67 -36.93
C LEU A 608 -42.03 46.31 -35.94
N ILE A 609 -41.12 47.17 -36.43
CA ILE A 609 -40.34 48.18 -35.64
C ILE A 609 -39.11 47.59 -34.91
N ALA A 610 -37.87 47.64 -35.44
CA ALA A 610 -37.04 48.78 -35.87
C ALA A 610 -36.68 49.78 -34.75
N LEU A 611 -35.40 49.77 -34.34
CA LEU A 611 -34.51 50.90 -33.98
C LEU A 611 -33.31 50.29 -33.21
N ILE A 612 -32.17 50.03 -33.85
CA ILE A 612 -31.09 50.97 -34.21
C ILE A 612 -30.24 51.40 -32.99
N ASN A 613 -28.94 51.04 -33.10
CA ASN A 613 -27.74 51.73 -32.59
C ASN A 613 -27.41 51.72 -31.08
N LEU A 614 -26.26 51.12 -30.73
CA LEU A 614 -24.94 51.77 -30.55
C LEU A 614 -24.02 50.76 -29.82
N TYR A 615 -22.99 50.25 -30.50
CA TYR A 615 -21.57 50.63 -30.32
C TYR A 615 -21.05 50.43 -28.89
N PHE A 616 -20.45 49.26 -28.61
CA PHE A 616 -19.00 49.08 -28.42
C PHE A 616 -18.65 47.59 -28.49
#